data_AF-A0A378LNG4-F1
#
_entry.id   AF-A0A378LNG4-F1
#
_cell.length_a   1.000
_cell.length_b   1.000
_cell.length_c   1.000
_cell.angle_alpha   90.00
_cell.angle_beta   90.00
_cell.angle_gamma   90.00
#
_symmetry.space_group_name_H-M   'P 1'
#
loop_
_entity.id
_entity.type
_entity.pdbx_description
1 polymer ?
#
loop_
_entity_poly.entity_id
_entity_poly.type
_entity_poly.pdbx_seq_one_letter_code
_entity_poly.pdbx_strand_id
1 'polypeptide(L)'
;MSIINLMEELQYPSNEEGVCKGIALMAQRARWAGQFDPFQTRMAYLNSLKPTQLQALLQSAKEHDKNLRQQKTTIPLSQDEQILLTVESFFFQIWAHFSPRDTQKYLNLDHGDYFNQLDTYKIEQVMYDKDSEDKLISPLPHPNRYLFAVSNQNCQPLKSFLEKVKEYDELSPGCVISSGNHDIHVFYNLQKNKWVLTNHDAILEFESIDEVTAEIIYAFKKRKLSEDVVHICINVYTDEKLEKTTSFANELTHISDKAFAIHLDQTPDINQADAYGNTLLHIAAAYGFADKVSQLAKRGDIDLNKLNDIKFSALILAILFGQADVVNELLEYPMDKVALMHQSLSPHLRVVLKLSIC
;
A
#
# COMPACT_ATOMS: atom_id res chain seq x y z
N MET A 1 17.94 8.78 9.25
CA MET A 1 17.13 9.95 8.80
C MET A 1 15.81 9.43 8.24
N SER A 2 14.70 10.16 8.26
CA SER A 2 13.49 9.66 7.59
C SER A 2 13.71 9.65 6.07
N ILE A 3 13.08 8.70 5.37
CA ILE A 3 13.07 8.68 3.90
C ILE A 3 12.51 9.98 3.31
N ILE A 4 11.54 10.60 3.99
CA ILE A 4 10.92 11.86 3.57
C ILE A 4 11.98 12.96 3.44
N ASN A 5 12.86 13.09 4.44
CA ASN A 5 13.93 14.09 4.40
C ASN A 5 14.92 13.84 3.25
N LEU A 6 15.19 12.57 2.91
CA LEU A 6 16.08 12.22 1.80
C LEU A 6 15.43 12.53 0.44
N MET A 7 14.11 12.32 0.31
CA MET A 7 13.35 12.70 -0.87
C MET A 7 13.35 14.22 -1.07
N GLU A 8 13.18 14.99 0.01
CA GLU A 8 13.23 16.45 -0.02
C GLU A 8 14.60 16.98 -0.44
N GLU A 9 15.68 16.37 0.08
CA GLU A 9 17.05 16.72 -0.31
C GLU A 9 17.28 16.53 -1.82
N LEU A 10 16.66 15.50 -2.41
CA LEU A 10 16.69 15.23 -3.85
C LEU A 10 15.59 15.95 -4.65
N GLN A 11 14.83 16.85 -4.02
CA GLN A 11 13.76 17.63 -4.65
C GLN A 11 12.59 16.80 -5.20
N TYR A 12 12.38 15.59 -4.68
CA TYR A 12 11.15 14.84 -4.95
C TYR A 12 10.00 15.43 -4.13
N PRO A 13 8.78 15.49 -4.69
CA PRO A 13 7.59 15.81 -3.92
C PRO A 13 7.44 14.81 -2.76
N SER A 14 7.38 15.33 -1.54
CA SER A 14 7.17 14.56 -0.32
C SER A 14 5.84 14.96 0.33
N ASN A 15 5.09 13.98 0.82
CA ASN A 15 4.08 14.20 1.85
C ASN A 15 4.22 13.09 2.91
N GLU A 16 3.82 13.38 4.14
CA GLU A 16 3.89 12.37 5.21
C GLU A 16 2.86 11.24 5.02
N GLU A 17 1.83 11.43 4.20
CA GLU A 17 0.66 10.55 4.12
C GLU A 17 0.74 9.44 3.05
N GLY A 18 1.73 9.43 2.14
CA GLY A 18 1.73 8.48 1.01
C GLY A 18 3.07 7.90 0.59
N VAL A 19 4.19 8.36 1.18
CA VAL A 19 5.52 7.77 0.95
C VAL A 19 5.56 6.29 1.38
N CYS A 20 4.80 5.92 2.40
CA CYS A 20 4.68 4.54 2.89
C CYS A 20 4.23 3.56 1.79
N LYS A 21 3.28 3.98 0.93
CA LYS A 21 2.80 3.15 -0.19
C LYS A 21 3.92 2.80 -1.15
N GLY A 22 4.71 3.80 -1.54
CA GLY A 22 5.84 3.61 -2.43
C GLY A 22 6.91 2.71 -1.83
N ILE A 23 7.24 2.87 -0.54
CA ILE A 23 8.19 2.01 0.15
C ILE A 23 7.68 0.56 0.21
N ALA A 24 6.41 0.35 0.57
CA ALA A 24 5.81 -0.98 0.67
C ALA A 24 5.81 -1.71 -0.68
N LEU A 25 5.48 -1.01 -1.78
CA LEU A 25 5.53 -1.58 -3.13
C LEU A 25 6.97 -1.84 -3.61
N MET A 26 7.91 -0.96 -3.28
CA MET A 26 9.33 -1.19 -3.56
C MET A 26 9.89 -2.40 -2.80
N ALA A 27 9.45 -2.60 -1.54
CA ALA A 27 9.82 -3.76 -0.74
C ALA A 27 9.21 -5.05 -1.33
N GLN A 28 7.94 -5.02 -1.74
CA GLN A 28 7.26 -6.11 -2.43
C GLN A 28 7.98 -6.47 -3.75
N ARG A 29 8.36 -5.47 -4.55
CA ARG A 29 9.12 -5.64 -5.79
C ARG A 29 10.49 -6.27 -5.53
N ALA A 30 11.24 -5.73 -4.57
CA ALA A 30 12.53 -6.27 -4.20
C ALA A 30 12.41 -7.74 -3.75
N ARG A 31 11.39 -8.07 -2.96
CA ARG A 31 11.12 -9.44 -2.53
C ARG A 31 10.77 -10.34 -3.71
N TRP A 32 9.83 -9.92 -4.55
CA TRP A 32 9.35 -10.68 -5.70
C TRP A 32 10.47 -11.01 -6.71
N ALA A 33 11.38 -10.06 -6.94
CA ALA A 33 12.51 -10.22 -7.84
C ALA A 33 13.76 -10.87 -7.19
N GLY A 34 13.67 -11.36 -5.95
CA GLY A 34 14.81 -11.96 -5.24
C GLY A 34 15.93 -10.97 -4.86
N GLN A 35 15.61 -9.68 -4.79
CA GLN A 35 16.50 -8.56 -4.48
C GLN A 35 16.22 -7.95 -3.08
N PHE A 36 15.63 -8.71 -2.16
CA PHE A 36 15.27 -8.18 -0.85
C PHE A 36 16.49 -7.84 0.02
N ASP A 37 17.53 -8.67 0.06
CA ASP A 37 18.74 -8.37 0.85
C ASP A 37 19.47 -7.09 0.33
N PRO A 38 19.63 -6.88 -1.00
CA PRO A 38 20.07 -5.59 -1.55
C PRO A 38 19.18 -4.41 -1.15
N PHE A 39 17.86 -4.59 -1.14
CA PHE A 39 16.91 -3.57 -0.67
C PHE A 39 17.12 -3.25 0.81
N GLN A 40 17.25 -4.27 1.68
CA GLN A 40 17.55 -4.08 3.11
C GLN A 40 18.86 -3.31 3.30
N THR A 41 19.90 -3.67 2.53
CA THR A 41 21.21 -3.00 2.57
C THR A 41 21.09 -1.53 2.18
N ARG A 42 20.36 -1.20 1.09
CA ARG A 42 20.08 0.18 0.68
C ARG A 42 19.38 0.95 1.79
N MET A 43 18.34 0.39 2.39
CA MET A 43 17.55 1.04 3.44
C MET A 43 18.42 1.33 4.68
N ALA A 44 19.25 0.37 5.10
CA ALA A 44 20.19 0.56 6.21
C ALA A 44 21.22 1.67 5.92
N TYR A 45 21.78 1.69 4.71
CA TYR A 45 22.72 2.74 4.29
C TYR A 45 22.06 4.13 4.31
N LEU A 46 20.89 4.28 3.67
CA LEU A 46 20.14 5.54 3.65
C LEU A 46 19.77 6.03 5.06
N ASN A 47 19.39 5.12 5.95
CA ASN A 47 19.08 5.45 7.34
C ASN A 47 20.31 5.96 8.13
N SER A 48 21.52 5.54 7.75
CA SER A 48 22.78 5.93 8.40
C SER A 48 23.27 7.33 8.01
N LEU A 49 22.74 7.92 6.93
CA LEU A 49 23.15 9.23 6.43
C LEU A 49 22.76 10.36 7.40
N LYS A 50 23.65 11.35 7.55
CA LYS A 50 23.36 12.61 8.27
C LYS A 50 22.62 13.58 7.34
N PRO A 51 21.86 14.54 7.88
CA PRO A 51 21.16 15.54 7.08
C PRO A 51 22.05 16.20 6.03
N THR A 52 21.50 16.41 4.83
CA THR A 52 22.14 17.11 3.70
C THR A 52 23.42 16.46 3.18
N GLN A 53 23.60 15.15 3.38
CA GLN A 53 24.76 14.41 2.88
C GLN A 53 24.50 13.69 1.55
N LEU A 54 23.26 13.29 1.28
CA LEU A 54 22.91 12.41 0.16
C LEU A 54 23.32 13.02 -1.18
N GLN A 55 23.02 14.30 -1.40
CA GLN A 55 23.28 14.96 -2.68
C GLN A 55 24.79 15.07 -2.98
N ALA A 56 25.58 15.43 -1.96
CA ALA A 56 27.03 15.54 -2.11
C ALA A 56 27.69 14.17 -2.37
N LEU A 57 27.27 13.14 -1.63
CA LEU A 57 27.75 11.78 -1.81
C LEU A 57 27.36 11.22 -3.19
N LEU A 58 26.13 11.44 -3.63
CA LEU A 58 25.64 11.06 -4.95
C LEU A 58 26.47 11.72 -6.06
N GLN A 59 26.76 13.01 -5.95
CA GLN A 59 27.59 13.72 -6.93
C GLN A 59 29.01 13.15 -6.98
N SER A 60 29.59 12.83 -5.83
CA SER A 60 30.91 12.18 -5.76
C SER A 60 30.92 10.81 -6.42
N ALA A 61 29.90 9.98 -6.15
CA ALA A 61 29.77 8.64 -6.75
C ALA A 61 29.60 8.72 -8.28
N LYS A 62 28.80 9.68 -8.78
CA LYS A 62 28.62 9.94 -10.22
C LYS A 62 29.94 10.35 -10.90
N GLU A 63 30.74 11.19 -10.26
CA GLU A 63 32.04 11.60 -10.80
C GLU A 63 33.04 10.44 -10.79
N HIS A 64 33.04 9.59 -9.75
CA HIS A 64 33.88 8.39 -9.69
C HIS A 64 33.52 7.40 -10.81
N ASP A 65 32.22 7.09 -10.99
CA ASP A 65 31.73 6.23 -12.06
C ASP A 65 32.09 6.77 -13.45
N LYS A 66 31.94 8.08 -13.66
CA LYS A 66 32.39 8.74 -14.90
C LYS A 66 33.88 8.59 -15.13
N ASN A 67 34.71 8.76 -14.11
CA ASN A 67 36.16 8.59 -14.20
C ASN A 67 36.55 7.14 -14.51
N LEU A 68 35.83 6.15 -13.96
CA LEU A 68 35.99 4.74 -14.30
C LEU A 68 35.67 4.47 -15.77
N ARG A 69 34.51 4.92 -16.26
CA ARG A 69 34.13 4.78 -17.68
C ARG A 69 35.10 5.46 -18.64
N GLN A 70 35.74 6.55 -18.20
CA GLN A 70 36.75 7.30 -18.95
C GLN A 70 38.18 6.77 -18.74
N GLN A 71 38.36 5.66 -18.01
CA GLN A 71 39.67 5.06 -17.70
C GLN A 71 40.65 6.02 -16.99
N LYS A 72 40.14 7.04 -16.29
CA LYS A 72 40.94 7.98 -15.50
C LYS A 72 41.34 7.41 -14.13
N THR A 73 40.67 6.36 -13.69
CA THR A 73 40.97 5.59 -12.48
C THR A 73 40.71 4.12 -12.74
N THR A 74 41.35 3.24 -11.97
CA THR A 74 41.15 1.79 -11.97
C THR A 74 40.58 1.29 -10.64
N ILE A 75 40.30 2.19 -9.69
CA ILE A 75 39.74 1.85 -8.39
C ILE A 75 38.25 1.53 -8.58
N PRO A 76 37.76 0.33 -8.23
CA PRO A 76 36.36 -0.03 -8.41
C PRO A 76 35.45 0.78 -7.48
N LEU A 77 34.17 0.93 -7.88
CA LEU A 77 33.14 1.54 -7.04
C LEU A 77 32.96 0.73 -5.75
N SER A 78 32.95 1.44 -4.62
CA SER A 78 32.56 0.87 -3.33
C SER A 78 31.08 0.44 -3.33
N GLN A 79 30.70 -0.39 -2.37
CA GLN A 79 29.30 -0.82 -2.20
C GLN A 79 28.36 0.38 -1.97
N ASP A 80 28.79 1.36 -1.18
CA ASP A 80 28.03 2.59 -0.92
C ASP A 80 27.83 3.41 -2.20
N GLU A 81 28.86 3.53 -3.04
CA GLU A 81 28.75 4.21 -4.33
C GLU A 81 27.81 3.48 -5.29
N GLN A 82 27.85 2.15 -5.31
CA GLN A 82 26.90 1.36 -6.10
C GLN A 82 25.46 1.58 -5.63
N ILE A 83 25.23 1.68 -4.31
CA ILE A 83 23.91 2.03 -3.76
C ILE A 83 23.51 3.44 -4.20
N LEU A 84 24.39 4.43 -4.00
CA LEU A 84 24.15 5.84 -4.35
C LEU A 84 23.76 5.99 -5.81
N LEU A 85 24.42 5.30 -6.74
CA LEU A 85 24.11 5.38 -8.17
C LEU A 85 22.70 4.84 -8.53
N THR A 86 22.01 4.18 -7.60
CA THR A 86 20.62 3.68 -7.78
C THR A 86 19.57 4.48 -7.00
N VAL A 87 19.95 5.50 -6.21
CA VAL A 87 18.99 6.18 -5.32
C VAL A 87 17.97 7.02 -6.07
N GLU A 88 18.36 7.68 -7.17
CA GLU A 88 17.41 8.48 -7.96
C GLU A 88 16.31 7.62 -8.58
N SER A 89 16.66 6.46 -9.15
CA SER A 89 15.65 5.53 -9.69
C SER A 89 14.79 4.90 -8.60
N PHE A 90 15.36 4.68 -7.41
CA PHE A 90 14.63 4.21 -6.23
C PHE A 90 13.60 5.24 -5.75
N PHE A 91 14.00 6.49 -5.54
CA PHE A 91 13.09 7.55 -5.08
C PHE A 91 12.08 7.95 -6.14
N PHE A 92 12.44 7.89 -7.43
CA PHE A 92 11.49 8.05 -8.53
C PHE A 92 10.37 7.02 -8.46
N GLN A 93 10.67 5.73 -8.24
CA GLN A 93 9.62 4.71 -8.13
C GLN A 93 8.75 4.87 -6.88
N ILE A 94 9.34 5.26 -5.74
CA ILE A 94 8.56 5.60 -4.54
C ILE A 94 7.58 6.74 -4.87
N TRP A 95 8.07 7.81 -5.49
CA TRP A 95 7.23 8.93 -5.92
C TRP A 95 6.18 8.50 -6.95
N ALA A 96 6.53 7.61 -7.87
CA ALA A 96 5.63 7.11 -8.91
C ALA A 96 4.41 6.39 -8.34
N HIS A 97 4.62 5.56 -7.33
CA HIS A 97 3.54 4.88 -6.61
C HIS A 97 2.75 5.80 -5.69
N PHE A 98 3.42 6.78 -5.09
CA PHE A 98 2.83 7.75 -4.19
C PHE A 98 1.93 8.76 -4.93
N SER A 99 2.42 9.38 -6.01
CA SER A 99 1.68 10.34 -6.83
C SER A 99 1.50 9.83 -8.26
N PRO A 100 0.63 8.83 -8.45
CA PRO A 100 0.44 8.19 -9.74
C PRO A 100 -0.07 9.16 -10.80
N ARG A 101 -0.92 10.10 -10.40
CA ARG A 101 -1.48 11.12 -11.28
C ARG A 101 -0.44 12.13 -11.75
N ASP A 102 0.48 12.56 -10.89
CA ASP A 102 1.52 13.50 -11.32
C ASP A 102 2.58 12.79 -12.17
N THR A 103 2.84 11.52 -11.87
CA THR A 103 3.71 10.67 -12.68
C THR A 103 3.15 10.46 -14.09
N GLN A 104 1.84 10.22 -14.21
CA GLN A 104 1.15 10.15 -15.51
C GLN A 104 1.36 11.42 -16.34
N LYS A 105 1.23 12.60 -15.71
CA LYS A 105 1.50 13.89 -16.38
C LYS A 105 2.97 14.01 -16.79
N TYR A 106 3.89 13.66 -15.90
CA TYR A 106 5.33 13.75 -16.16
C TYR A 106 5.76 12.84 -17.32
N LEU A 107 5.18 11.66 -17.42
CA LEU A 107 5.44 10.69 -18.48
C LEU A 107 4.60 10.94 -19.76
N ASN A 108 3.75 11.97 -19.79
CA ASN A 108 2.83 12.29 -20.89
C ASN A 108 1.96 11.09 -21.31
N LEU A 109 1.45 10.33 -20.34
CA LEU A 109 0.62 9.14 -20.59
C LEU A 109 -0.86 9.52 -20.66
N ASP A 110 -1.54 8.99 -21.68
CA ASP A 110 -3.00 9.02 -21.91
C ASP A 110 -3.76 10.13 -21.18
N HIS A 111 -3.78 11.31 -21.79
CA HIS A 111 -4.47 12.49 -21.27
C HIS A 111 -6.00 12.25 -21.25
N GLY A 112 -6.52 11.73 -20.14
CA GLY A 112 -7.96 11.53 -19.94
C GLY A 112 -8.30 10.51 -18.86
N ASP A 113 -7.45 9.50 -18.67
CA ASP A 113 -7.70 8.44 -17.70
C ASP A 113 -7.33 8.88 -16.29
N TYR A 114 -8.22 8.59 -15.33
CA TYR A 114 -7.97 8.86 -13.92
C TYR A 114 -7.07 7.77 -13.32
N PHE A 115 -5.96 8.18 -12.70
CA PHE A 115 -5.03 7.31 -11.99
C PHE A 115 -5.00 7.66 -10.50
N ASN A 116 -5.14 6.66 -9.64
CA ASN A 116 -5.02 6.80 -8.19
C ASN A 116 -4.05 5.75 -7.60
N GLN A 117 -3.84 5.78 -6.27
CA GLN A 117 -2.85 4.92 -5.59
C GLN A 117 -3.20 3.42 -5.58
N LEU A 118 -4.40 3.03 -6.05
CA LEU A 118 -4.75 1.63 -6.31
C LEU A 118 -4.45 1.18 -7.74
N ASP A 119 -4.16 2.13 -8.66
CA ASP A 119 -3.79 1.89 -10.05
C ASP A 119 -2.28 1.78 -10.25
N THR A 120 -1.50 1.53 -9.19
CA THR A 120 -0.03 1.47 -9.29
C THR A 120 0.43 0.41 -10.29
N TYR A 121 -0.33 -0.68 -10.48
CA TYR A 121 -0.05 -1.69 -11.51
C TYR A 121 -0.05 -1.11 -12.95
N LYS A 122 -0.86 -0.08 -13.24
CA LYS A 122 -0.86 0.58 -14.55
C LYS A 122 0.44 1.35 -14.76
N ILE A 123 0.96 1.99 -13.72
CA ILE A 123 2.27 2.66 -13.76
C ILE A 123 3.38 1.63 -13.92
N GLU A 124 3.29 0.51 -13.22
CA GLU A 124 4.22 -0.60 -13.38
C GLU A 124 4.29 -1.07 -14.83
N GLN A 125 3.16 -1.24 -15.51
CA GLN A 125 3.12 -1.65 -16.91
C GLN A 125 3.75 -0.63 -17.89
N VAL A 126 3.95 0.61 -17.46
CA VAL A 126 4.61 1.64 -18.26
C VAL A 126 6.10 1.73 -17.94
N MET A 127 6.48 1.53 -16.68
CA MET A 127 7.88 1.56 -16.24
C MET A 127 8.65 0.28 -16.61
N TYR A 128 7.94 -0.82 -16.86
CA TYR A 128 8.49 -2.15 -17.02
C TYR A 128 8.04 -2.85 -18.31
N ASP A 129 8.80 -3.86 -18.72
CA ASP A 129 8.47 -4.71 -19.86
C ASP A 129 7.39 -5.71 -19.47
N LYS A 130 6.15 -5.43 -19.89
CA LYS A 130 4.98 -6.27 -19.62
C LYS A 130 5.04 -7.67 -20.24
N ASP A 131 5.87 -7.84 -21.27
CA ASP A 131 5.99 -9.10 -22.01
C ASP A 131 7.20 -9.93 -21.54
N SER A 132 8.03 -9.36 -20.66
CA SER A 132 9.16 -10.05 -20.04
C SER A 132 8.72 -11.05 -18.98
N GLU A 133 9.40 -12.20 -18.93
CA GLU A 133 9.33 -13.15 -17.82
C GLU A 133 10.39 -12.89 -16.73
N ASP A 134 11.37 -12.01 -17.00
CA ASP A 134 12.37 -11.60 -16.02
C ASP A 134 11.79 -10.59 -15.03
N LYS A 135 11.52 -11.08 -13.81
CA LYS A 135 10.96 -10.32 -12.68
C LYS A 135 11.71 -9.02 -12.35
N LEU A 136 12.98 -8.88 -12.71
CA LEU A 136 13.73 -7.63 -12.52
C LEU A 136 13.20 -6.49 -13.38
N ILE A 137 12.67 -6.82 -14.55
CA ILE A 137 12.19 -5.87 -15.56
C ILE A 137 10.72 -6.06 -15.92
N SER A 138 10.02 -6.99 -15.28
CA SER A 138 8.57 -7.18 -15.42
C SER A 138 7.77 -6.33 -14.41
N PRO A 139 6.53 -5.96 -14.74
CA PRO A 139 5.62 -5.30 -13.78
C PRO A 139 5.23 -6.26 -12.66
N LEU A 140 4.96 -5.70 -11.47
CA LEU A 140 4.36 -6.48 -10.38
C LEU A 140 3.00 -7.07 -10.81
N PRO A 141 2.67 -8.30 -10.40
CA PRO A 141 1.38 -8.91 -10.68
C PRO A 141 0.25 -8.13 -9.99
N HIS A 142 -0.96 -8.20 -10.54
CA HIS A 142 -2.13 -7.60 -9.90
C HIS A 142 -2.44 -8.37 -8.59
N PRO A 143 -2.60 -7.68 -7.44
CA PRO A 143 -2.86 -8.36 -6.18
C PRO A 143 -4.32 -8.80 -6.03
N ASN A 144 -4.54 -9.84 -5.24
CA ASN A 144 -5.86 -10.14 -4.65
C ASN A 144 -6.05 -9.30 -3.39
N ARG A 145 -7.25 -8.78 -3.17
CA ARG A 145 -7.55 -7.89 -2.04
C ARG A 145 -8.47 -8.58 -1.03
N TYR A 146 -8.16 -8.41 0.25
CA TYR A 146 -8.92 -8.99 1.35
C TYR A 146 -9.16 -7.95 2.44
N LEU A 147 -10.39 -7.89 2.95
CA LEU A 147 -10.82 -6.88 3.91
C LEU A 147 -10.86 -7.47 5.33
N PHE A 148 -10.33 -6.73 6.30
CA PHE A 148 -10.31 -7.14 7.69
C PHE A 148 -10.58 -5.96 8.64
N ALA A 149 -11.35 -6.24 9.69
CA ALA A 149 -11.44 -5.43 10.90
C ALA A 149 -10.83 -6.25 12.05
N VAL A 150 -9.71 -5.82 12.61
CA VAL A 150 -8.95 -6.59 13.61
C VAL A 150 -8.57 -5.74 14.80
N SER A 151 -8.37 -6.39 15.94
CA SER A 151 -7.87 -5.75 17.16
C SER A 151 -6.98 -6.73 17.91
N ASN A 152 -6.31 -6.28 18.97
CA ASN A 152 -5.51 -7.18 19.81
C ASN A 152 -6.35 -8.34 20.39
N GLN A 153 -7.65 -8.11 20.63
CA GLN A 153 -8.58 -9.12 21.15
C GLN A 153 -9.19 -9.97 20.03
N ASN A 154 -9.33 -9.42 18.83
CA ASN A 154 -9.87 -10.10 17.65
C ASN A 154 -8.84 -10.16 16.51
N CYS A 155 -7.73 -10.86 16.74
CA CYS A 155 -6.66 -11.02 15.76
C CYS A 155 -6.59 -12.43 15.15
N GLN A 156 -7.40 -13.37 15.63
CA GLN A 156 -7.34 -14.77 15.18
C GLN A 156 -7.58 -14.93 13.67
N PRO A 157 -8.53 -14.23 13.03
CA PRO A 157 -8.70 -14.34 11.58
C PRO A 157 -7.47 -13.88 10.79
N LEU A 158 -6.77 -12.84 11.25
CA LEU A 158 -5.54 -12.36 10.63
C LEU A 158 -4.40 -13.37 10.80
N LYS A 159 -4.28 -14.00 11.97
CA LYS A 159 -3.31 -15.09 12.18
C LYS A 159 -3.57 -16.24 11.22
N SER A 160 -4.79 -16.75 11.15
CA SER A 160 -5.14 -17.84 10.24
C SER A 160 -4.92 -17.48 8.77
N PHE A 161 -5.17 -16.22 8.40
CA PHE A 161 -4.86 -15.71 7.06
C PHE A 161 -3.36 -15.74 6.77
N LEU A 162 -2.53 -15.22 7.68
CA LEU A 162 -1.06 -15.19 7.50
C LEU A 162 -0.44 -16.60 7.58
N GLU A 163 -0.95 -17.49 8.43
CA GLU A 163 -0.61 -18.92 8.43
C GLU A 163 -0.83 -19.52 7.05
N LYS A 164 -2.01 -19.27 6.47
CA LYS A 164 -2.34 -19.75 5.13
C LYS A 164 -1.43 -19.16 4.06
N VAL A 165 -1.10 -17.88 4.14
CA VAL A 165 -0.10 -17.23 3.26
C VAL A 165 1.26 -17.92 3.38
N LYS A 166 1.69 -18.29 4.60
CA LYS A 166 2.97 -18.98 4.82
C LYS A 166 2.99 -20.42 4.28
N GLU A 167 1.85 -21.12 4.27
CA GLU A 167 1.75 -22.50 3.79
C GLU A 167 1.98 -22.66 2.28
N TYR A 168 1.61 -21.65 1.50
CA TYR A 168 1.73 -21.64 0.03
C TYR A 168 3.05 -21.02 -0.42
N ASP A 169 4.15 -21.62 0.05
CA ASP A 169 5.50 -21.09 -0.10
C ASP A 169 6.00 -21.11 -1.55
N GLU A 170 5.53 -22.07 -2.34
CA GLU A 170 5.80 -22.23 -3.76
C GLU A 170 5.30 -21.06 -4.61
N LEU A 171 4.27 -20.34 -4.14
CA LEU A 171 3.71 -19.18 -4.82
C LEU A 171 4.49 -17.90 -4.51
N SER A 172 5.46 -17.96 -3.59
CA SER A 172 6.18 -16.82 -3.03
C SER A 172 5.21 -15.65 -2.73
N PRO A 173 4.28 -15.78 -1.77
CA PRO A 173 3.24 -14.78 -1.55
C PRO A 173 3.72 -13.62 -0.68
N GLY A 174 3.47 -12.39 -1.10
CA GLY A 174 3.88 -11.17 -0.40
C GLY A 174 2.70 -10.23 -0.22
N CYS A 175 2.64 -9.53 0.91
CA CYS A 175 1.49 -8.73 1.29
C CYS A 175 1.86 -7.25 1.38
N VAL A 176 1.12 -6.39 0.68
CA VAL A 176 1.05 -4.96 1.00
C VAL A 176 -0.24 -4.74 1.79
N ILE A 177 -0.10 -4.45 3.08
CA ILE A 177 -1.21 -4.20 3.98
C ILE A 177 -1.39 -2.70 4.06
N SER A 178 -2.61 -2.26 3.81
CA SER A 178 -2.96 -0.85 3.73
C SER A 178 -4.09 -0.53 4.69
N SER A 179 -3.98 0.60 5.38
CA SER A 179 -5.09 1.29 6.02
C SER A 179 -5.31 2.63 5.32
N GLY A 180 -6.31 3.41 5.73
CA GLY A 180 -6.73 4.63 5.02
C GLY A 180 -5.63 5.67 4.75
N ASN A 181 -4.49 5.61 5.47
CA ASN A 181 -3.39 6.57 5.37
C ASN A 181 -1.99 5.97 5.64
N HIS A 182 -1.86 4.65 5.71
CA HIS A 182 -0.59 4.00 5.98
C HIS A 182 -0.48 2.67 5.25
N ASP A 183 0.73 2.28 4.90
CA ASP A 183 1.03 1.06 4.17
C ASP A 183 2.29 0.40 4.73
N ILE A 184 2.23 -0.92 4.88
CA ILE A 184 3.38 -1.75 5.25
C ILE A 184 3.48 -2.94 4.30
N HIS A 185 4.67 -3.49 4.18
CA HIS A 185 4.90 -4.73 3.45
C HIS A 185 5.23 -5.87 4.42
N VAL A 186 4.63 -7.04 4.23
CA VAL A 186 4.81 -8.23 5.07
C VAL A 186 4.97 -9.46 4.21
N PHE A 187 5.94 -10.31 4.53
CA PHE A 187 6.07 -11.63 3.91
C PHE A 187 6.77 -12.62 4.86
N TYR A 188 6.65 -13.91 4.56
CA TYR A 188 7.45 -14.94 5.23
C TYR A 188 8.74 -15.23 4.44
N ASN A 189 9.89 -15.07 5.08
CA ASN A 189 11.18 -15.43 4.54
C ASN A 189 11.52 -16.87 4.95
N LEU A 190 11.40 -17.80 4.01
CA LEU A 190 11.68 -19.23 4.22
C LEU A 190 13.15 -19.51 4.53
N GLN A 191 14.07 -18.81 3.86
CA GLN A 191 15.51 -19.02 4.03
C GLN A 191 15.96 -18.64 5.44
N LYS A 192 15.39 -17.56 5.98
CA LYS A 192 15.65 -17.10 7.36
C LYS A 192 14.71 -17.74 8.39
N ASN A 193 13.65 -18.43 7.94
CA ASN A 193 12.56 -18.95 8.76
C ASN A 193 11.93 -17.87 9.68
N LYS A 194 11.65 -16.69 9.12
CA LYS A 194 11.14 -15.52 9.85
C LYS A 194 10.09 -14.77 9.06
N TRP A 195 9.15 -14.16 9.76
CA TRP A 195 8.32 -13.09 9.21
C TRP A 195 9.15 -11.82 9.08
N VAL A 196 8.96 -11.10 7.98
CA VAL A 196 9.61 -9.81 7.73
C VAL A 196 8.55 -8.77 7.47
N LEU A 197 8.63 -7.66 8.19
CA LEU A 197 7.78 -6.48 8.03
C LEU A 197 8.64 -5.29 7.65
N THR A 198 8.28 -4.61 6.57
CA THR A 198 8.88 -3.34 6.14
C THR A 198 7.87 -2.23 6.37
N ASN A 199 8.24 -1.31 7.26
CA ASN A 199 7.56 -0.05 7.48
C ASN A 199 8.42 1.10 6.92
N HIS A 200 7.91 2.33 6.95
CA HIS A 200 8.60 3.50 6.40
C HIS A 200 9.89 3.86 7.16
N ASP A 201 10.00 3.44 8.42
CA ASP A 201 11.09 3.75 9.35
C ASP A 201 12.00 2.56 9.66
N ALA A 202 11.48 1.33 9.57
CA ALA A 202 12.22 0.12 9.95
C ALA A 202 11.87 -1.11 9.11
N ILE A 203 12.81 -2.05 9.05
CA ILE A 203 12.58 -3.43 8.61
C ILE A 203 12.76 -4.33 9.83
N LEU A 204 11.71 -5.04 10.20
CA LEU A 204 11.63 -5.86 11.40
C LEU A 204 11.51 -7.34 11.02
N GLU A 205 12.11 -8.21 11.84
CA GLU A 205 12.01 -9.67 11.68
C GLU A 205 11.39 -10.30 12.93
N PHE A 206 10.50 -11.26 12.73
CA PHE A 206 9.78 -11.94 13.82
C PHE A 206 9.85 -13.46 13.65
N GLU A 207 9.92 -14.18 14.76
CA GLU A 207 9.99 -15.66 14.75
C GLU A 207 8.58 -16.27 14.74
N SER A 208 7.63 -15.61 15.41
CA SER A 208 6.27 -16.11 15.58
C SER A 208 5.23 -15.31 14.79
N ILE A 209 4.11 -15.97 14.50
CA ILE A 209 2.95 -15.31 13.88
C ILE A 209 2.28 -14.32 14.82
N ASP A 210 2.35 -14.58 16.14
CA ASP A 210 1.80 -13.70 17.17
C ASP A 210 2.50 -12.35 17.18
N GLU A 211 3.84 -12.34 17.10
CA GLU A 211 4.65 -11.13 17.07
C GLU A 211 4.36 -10.28 15.83
N VAL A 212 4.41 -10.87 14.62
CA VAL A 212 4.15 -10.11 13.39
C VAL A 212 2.70 -9.59 13.35
N THR A 213 1.73 -10.35 13.86
CA THR A 213 0.33 -9.91 13.89
C THR A 213 0.15 -8.73 14.86
N ALA A 214 0.79 -8.80 16.02
CA ALA A 214 0.80 -7.69 16.98
C ALA A 214 1.46 -6.44 16.38
N GLU A 215 2.56 -6.60 15.64
CA GLU A 215 3.24 -5.49 14.97
C GLU A 215 2.39 -4.90 13.85
N ILE A 216 1.70 -5.71 13.03
CA ILE A 216 0.78 -5.22 12.00
C ILE A 216 -0.29 -4.34 12.64
N ILE A 217 -0.93 -4.81 13.72
CA ILE A 217 -1.94 -4.03 14.43
C ILE A 217 -1.33 -2.75 15.02
N TYR A 218 -0.13 -2.84 15.60
CA TYR A 218 0.57 -1.69 16.16
C TYR A 218 0.90 -0.63 15.12
N ALA A 219 1.35 -1.03 13.93
CA ALA A 219 1.72 -0.12 12.83
C ALA A 219 0.56 0.78 12.38
N PHE A 220 -0.70 0.35 12.59
CA PHE A 220 -1.89 1.12 12.24
C PHE A 220 -2.54 1.86 13.41
N LYS A 221 -1.94 1.83 14.61
CA LYS A 221 -2.42 2.57 15.78
C LYS A 221 -1.73 3.92 15.94
N LYS A 222 -2.52 4.97 16.20
CA LYS A 222 -2.01 6.34 16.43
C LYS A 222 -1.42 6.54 17.84
N ARG A 223 -1.84 5.74 18.85
CA ARG A 223 -1.34 5.80 20.25
C ARG A 223 -1.42 4.43 20.94
N LYS A 224 -0.47 4.12 21.84
CA LYS A 224 -0.35 2.84 22.59
C LYS A 224 -1.51 2.49 23.56
N LEU A 225 -2.54 3.33 23.72
CA LEU A 225 -3.41 3.29 24.91
C LEU A 225 -4.92 3.10 24.66
N SER A 226 -5.37 2.72 23.47
CA SER A 226 -6.77 2.35 23.26
C SER A 226 -6.93 0.98 22.60
N GLU A 227 -8.06 0.33 22.93
CA GLU A 227 -8.57 -0.91 22.32
C GLU A 227 -9.01 -0.66 20.87
N ASP A 228 -8.12 -0.07 20.06
CA ASP A 228 -8.45 0.36 18.72
C ASP A 228 -8.56 -0.85 17.81
N VAL A 229 -9.72 -0.97 17.19
CA VAL A 229 -9.89 -1.71 15.95
C VAL A 229 -9.06 -1.03 14.87
N VAL A 230 -8.46 -1.83 14.00
CA VAL A 230 -7.81 -1.36 12.79
C VAL A 230 -8.54 -2.00 11.60
N HIS A 231 -8.89 -1.16 10.64
CA HIS A 231 -9.52 -1.59 9.40
C HIS A 231 -8.45 -1.58 8.30
N ILE A 232 -8.24 -2.74 7.69
CA ILE A 232 -7.13 -2.96 6.76
C ILE A 232 -7.60 -3.68 5.50
N CYS A 233 -6.94 -3.35 4.39
CA CYS A 233 -6.99 -4.11 3.15
C CYS A 233 -5.63 -4.79 2.95
N ILE A 234 -5.63 -6.11 2.79
CA ILE A 234 -4.43 -6.89 2.49
C ILE A 234 -4.38 -7.16 0.99
N ASN A 235 -3.34 -6.64 0.32
CA ASN A 235 -3.06 -6.89 -1.10
C ASN A 235 -2.03 -8.03 -1.18
N VAL A 236 -2.44 -9.22 -1.63
CA VAL A 236 -1.58 -10.40 -1.77
C VAL A 236 -1.10 -10.52 -3.21
N TYR A 237 0.22 -10.52 -3.37
CA TYR A 237 0.93 -10.71 -4.63
C TYR A 237 1.54 -12.11 -4.68
N THR A 238 1.42 -12.79 -5.82
CA THR A 238 1.93 -14.16 -6.04
C THR A 238 2.73 -14.23 -7.33
N ASP A 239 3.65 -15.18 -7.42
CA ASP A 239 4.44 -15.45 -8.63
C ASP A 239 3.60 -15.98 -9.80
N GLU A 240 2.52 -16.68 -9.48
CA GLU A 240 1.65 -17.27 -10.49
C GLU A 240 0.43 -16.40 -10.80
N LYS A 241 -0.06 -16.53 -12.04
CA LYS A 241 -1.31 -15.91 -12.48
C LYS A 241 -2.49 -16.43 -11.64
N LEU A 242 -3.47 -15.55 -11.40
CA LEU A 242 -4.65 -15.83 -10.57
C LEU A 242 -5.38 -17.13 -10.91
N GLU A 243 -5.48 -17.45 -12.20
CA GLU A 243 -6.12 -18.66 -12.72
C GLU A 243 -5.44 -19.96 -12.25
N LYS A 244 -4.14 -19.90 -11.91
CA LYS A 244 -3.37 -21.03 -11.38
C LYS A 244 -3.34 -21.07 -9.85
N THR A 245 -3.51 -19.92 -9.19
CA THR A 245 -3.55 -19.80 -7.72
C THR A 245 -4.96 -19.92 -7.15
N THR A 246 -5.92 -20.50 -7.89
CA THR A 246 -7.34 -20.45 -7.53
C THR A 246 -7.64 -21.09 -6.18
N SER A 247 -6.99 -22.22 -5.82
CA SER A 247 -7.19 -22.84 -4.50
C SER A 247 -6.74 -21.91 -3.37
N PHE A 248 -5.53 -21.35 -3.49
CA PHE A 248 -4.97 -20.40 -2.53
C PHE A 248 -5.86 -19.16 -2.36
N ALA A 249 -6.27 -18.54 -3.46
CA ALA A 249 -7.14 -17.36 -3.42
C ALA A 249 -8.51 -17.67 -2.81
N ASN A 250 -9.09 -18.85 -3.09
CA ASN A 250 -10.38 -19.27 -2.52
C ASN A 250 -10.27 -19.49 -1.00
N GLU A 251 -9.19 -20.09 -0.51
CA GLU A 251 -8.96 -20.29 0.92
C GLU A 251 -8.82 -18.95 1.66
N LEU A 252 -8.02 -18.03 1.11
CA LEU A 252 -7.88 -16.68 1.66
C LEU A 252 -9.21 -15.91 1.63
N THR A 253 -9.98 -16.04 0.55
CA THR A 253 -11.32 -15.45 0.41
C THR A 253 -12.26 -15.99 1.48
N HIS A 254 -12.27 -17.32 1.69
CA HIS A 254 -13.10 -17.93 2.73
C HIS A 254 -12.74 -17.42 4.14
N ILE A 255 -11.45 -17.25 4.44
CA ILE A 255 -10.99 -16.71 5.73
C ILE A 255 -11.45 -15.26 5.89
N SER A 256 -11.26 -14.41 4.88
CA SER A 256 -11.65 -13.00 4.89
C SER A 256 -13.18 -12.83 4.98
N ASP A 257 -13.94 -13.60 4.20
CA ASP A 257 -15.41 -13.55 4.20
C ASP A 257 -16.00 -14.01 5.53
N LYS A 258 -15.43 -15.06 6.12
CA LYS A 258 -15.84 -15.51 7.46
C LYS A 258 -15.52 -14.46 8.52
N ALA A 259 -14.34 -13.84 8.44
CA ALA A 259 -13.97 -12.76 9.35
C ALA A 259 -14.92 -11.55 9.22
N PHE A 260 -15.26 -11.19 7.97
CA PHE A 260 -16.21 -10.14 7.67
C PHE A 260 -17.61 -10.47 8.19
N ALA A 261 -18.12 -11.69 7.96
CA ALA A 261 -19.44 -12.09 8.45
C ALA A 261 -19.52 -12.08 9.98
N ILE A 262 -18.47 -12.52 10.68
CA ILE A 262 -18.36 -12.42 12.14
C ILE A 262 -18.39 -10.96 12.58
N HIS A 263 -17.61 -10.09 11.93
CA HIS A 263 -17.62 -8.66 12.24
C HIS A 263 -18.98 -8.04 11.97
N LEU A 264 -19.61 -8.39 10.85
CA LEU A 264 -20.94 -7.92 10.47
C LEU A 264 -21.94 -8.33 11.54
N ASP A 265 -22.04 -9.59 11.94
CA ASP A 265 -23.12 -10.07 12.81
C ASP A 265 -22.88 -9.82 14.30
N GLN A 266 -21.62 -9.83 14.76
CA GLN A 266 -21.29 -9.90 16.19
C GLN A 266 -20.72 -8.60 16.76
N THR A 267 -20.40 -7.60 15.93
CA THR A 267 -19.86 -6.32 16.43
C THR A 267 -20.98 -5.45 16.99
N PRO A 268 -20.91 -5.03 18.26
CA PRO A 268 -21.95 -4.18 18.87
C PRO A 268 -22.08 -2.79 18.23
N ASP A 269 -20.97 -2.23 17.73
CA ASP A 269 -20.93 -0.97 17.00
C ASP A 269 -20.28 -1.18 15.63
N ILE A 270 -21.09 -1.37 14.58
CA ILE A 270 -20.60 -1.52 13.20
C ILE A 270 -19.95 -0.23 12.66
N ASN A 271 -20.21 0.90 13.30
CA ASN A 271 -19.62 2.19 12.96
C ASN A 271 -18.35 2.49 13.77
N GLN A 272 -17.81 1.50 14.48
CA GLN A 272 -16.57 1.66 15.22
C GLN A 272 -15.46 2.12 14.25
N ALA A 273 -14.88 3.27 14.56
CA ALA A 273 -13.82 3.86 13.75
C ALA A 273 -12.45 3.44 14.25
N ASP A 274 -11.49 3.33 13.33
CA ASP A 274 -10.08 3.20 13.64
C ASP A 274 -9.47 4.54 14.11
N ALA A 275 -8.15 4.53 14.32
CA ALA A 275 -7.41 5.69 14.82
C ALA A 275 -7.38 6.92 13.89
N TYR A 276 -7.93 6.78 12.68
CA TYR A 276 -8.04 7.82 11.65
C TYR A 276 -9.50 8.18 11.34
N GLY A 277 -10.43 7.69 12.16
CA GLY A 277 -11.86 7.93 11.98
C GLY A 277 -12.48 7.08 10.87
N ASN A 278 -11.73 6.19 10.21
CA ASN A 278 -12.29 5.33 9.17
C ASN A 278 -13.07 4.20 9.83
N THR A 279 -14.26 3.93 9.32
CA THR A 279 -15.00 2.69 9.63
C THR A 279 -14.65 1.61 8.61
N LEU A 280 -15.08 0.36 8.85
CA LEU A 280 -14.91 -0.69 7.86
C LEU A 280 -15.53 -0.33 6.50
N LEU A 281 -16.64 0.42 6.50
CA LEU A 281 -17.29 0.93 5.30
C LEU A 281 -16.37 1.88 4.50
N HIS A 282 -15.57 2.71 5.17
CA HIS A 282 -14.61 3.59 4.50
C HIS A 282 -13.55 2.80 3.75
N ILE A 283 -12.96 1.78 4.40
CA ILE A 283 -11.94 0.93 3.77
C ILE A 283 -12.56 0.06 2.68
N ALA A 284 -13.73 -0.53 2.91
CA ALA A 284 -14.46 -1.30 1.90
C ALA A 284 -14.71 -0.46 0.64
N ALA A 285 -15.13 0.79 0.84
CA ALA A 285 -15.45 1.70 -0.25
C ALA A 285 -14.22 2.20 -1.02
N ALA A 286 -13.12 2.52 -0.32
CA ALA A 286 -11.88 2.95 -0.94
C ALA A 286 -11.27 1.85 -1.85
N TYR A 287 -11.33 0.59 -1.41
CA TYR A 287 -10.66 -0.53 -2.09
C TYR A 287 -11.53 -1.33 -3.08
N GLY A 288 -12.81 -0.95 -3.22
CA GLY A 288 -13.70 -1.50 -4.26
C GLY A 288 -14.50 -2.73 -3.85
N PHE A 289 -14.71 -2.97 -2.56
CA PHE A 289 -15.46 -4.12 -2.06
C PHE A 289 -16.98 -3.90 -2.14
N ALA A 290 -17.53 -3.82 -3.36
CA ALA A 290 -18.94 -3.52 -3.60
C ALA A 290 -19.90 -4.50 -2.88
N ASP A 291 -19.58 -5.80 -2.87
CA ASP A 291 -20.36 -6.83 -2.17
C ASP A 291 -20.39 -6.62 -0.64
N LYS A 292 -19.26 -6.21 -0.04
CA LYS A 292 -19.15 -5.92 1.39
C LYS A 292 -19.86 -4.62 1.75
N VAL A 293 -19.75 -3.61 0.88
CA VAL A 293 -20.47 -2.34 1.01
C VAL A 293 -21.98 -2.57 0.99
N SER A 294 -22.49 -3.37 0.04
CA SER A 294 -23.90 -3.76 -0.03
C SER A 294 -24.37 -4.45 1.26
N GLN A 295 -23.57 -5.37 1.80
CA GLN A 295 -23.89 -6.07 3.05
C GLN A 295 -23.89 -5.14 4.27
N LEU A 296 -22.89 -4.25 4.39
CA LEU A 296 -22.82 -3.24 5.45
C LEU A 296 -24.02 -2.28 5.36
N ALA A 297 -24.35 -1.79 4.17
CA ALA A 297 -25.43 -0.84 3.94
C ALA A 297 -26.84 -1.40 4.26
N LYS A 298 -27.01 -2.73 4.22
CA LYS A 298 -28.25 -3.41 4.60
C LYS A 298 -28.49 -3.45 6.11
N ARG A 299 -27.47 -3.18 6.93
CA ARG A 299 -27.66 -3.11 8.38
C ARG A 299 -28.40 -1.83 8.76
N GLY A 300 -29.41 -1.96 9.62
CA GLY A 300 -30.22 -0.81 10.03
C GLY A 300 -29.52 0.20 10.94
N ASP A 301 -28.38 -0.16 11.51
CA ASP A 301 -27.57 0.66 12.43
C ASP A 301 -26.32 1.28 11.77
N ILE A 302 -26.10 1.08 10.47
CA ILE A 302 -24.95 1.64 9.75
C ILE A 302 -25.14 3.16 9.50
N ASP A 303 -24.11 3.94 9.77
CA ASP A 303 -24.04 5.36 9.43
C ASP A 303 -23.25 5.54 8.12
N LEU A 304 -24.00 5.60 7.01
CA LEU A 304 -23.44 5.79 5.68
C LEU A 304 -22.81 7.19 5.48
N ASN A 305 -23.17 8.17 6.32
CA ASN A 305 -22.70 9.55 6.21
C ASN A 305 -21.54 9.86 7.17
N LYS A 306 -21.11 8.86 7.97
CA LYS A 306 -20.00 9.03 8.89
C LYS A 306 -18.77 9.55 8.15
N LEU A 307 -18.13 10.56 8.74
CA LEU A 307 -16.91 11.17 8.21
C LEU A 307 -15.71 10.71 9.02
N ASN A 308 -14.61 10.40 8.34
CA ASN A 308 -13.33 10.16 8.98
C ASN A 308 -12.65 11.46 9.47
N ASP A 309 -11.44 11.35 10.02
CA ASP A 309 -10.73 12.51 10.61
C ASP A 309 -10.47 13.62 9.59
N ILE A 310 -10.23 13.26 8.32
CA ILE A 310 -10.03 14.19 7.19
C ILE A 310 -11.33 14.59 6.48
N LYS A 311 -12.48 14.29 7.09
CA LYS A 311 -13.82 14.69 6.64
C LYS A 311 -14.29 14.04 5.34
N PHE A 312 -13.81 12.85 5.03
CA PHE A 312 -14.33 12.04 3.93
C PHE A 312 -15.30 10.98 4.43
N SER A 313 -16.41 10.83 3.71
CA SER A 313 -17.31 9.67 3.86
C SER A 313 -16.85 8.51 2.98
N ALA A 314 -17.43 7.33 3.20
CA ALA A 314 -17.20 6.17 2.35
C ALA A 314 -17.48 6.45 0.86
N LEU A 315 -18.55 7.18 0.54
CA LEU A 315 -18.86 7.56 -0.84
C LEU A 315 -17.77 8.45 -1.46
N ILE A 316 -17.25 9.43 -0.71
CA ILE A 316 -16.17 10.29 -1.20
C ILE A 316 -14.91 9.47 -1.47
N LEU A 317 -14.56 8.52 -0.60
CA LEU A 317 -13.44 7.62 -0.85
C LEU A 317 -13.66 6.77 -2.09
N ALA A 318 -14.85 6.18 -2.28
CA ALA A 318 -15.17 5.41 -3.48
C ALA A 318 -14.96 6.22 -4.76
N ILE A 319 -15.39 7.49 -4.78
CA ILE A 319 -15.20 8.40 -5.91
C ILE A 319 -13.73 8.73 -6.12
N LEU A 320 -13.00 9.09 -5.06
CA LEU A 320 -11.57 9.43 -5.11
C LEU A 320 -10.71 8.25 -5.60
N PHE A 321 -11.14 7.01 -5.33
CA PHE A 321 -10.43 5.81 -5.76
C PHE A 321 -11.05 5.15 -7.00
N GLY A 322 -12.01 5.82 -7.66
CA GLY A 322 -12.60 5.36 -8.93
C GLY A 322 -13.44 4.08 -8.84
N GLN A 323 -14.01 3.77 -7.66
CA GLN A 323 -14.77 2.55 -7.39
C GLN A 323 -16.23 2.70 -7.83
N ALA A 324 -16.47 2.69 -9.15
CA ALA A 324 -17.79 2.93 -9.73
C ALA A 324 -18.89 2.00 -9.18
N ASP A 325 -18.60 0.71 -9.03
CA ASP A 325 -19.57 -0.26 -8.51
C ASP A 325 -19.96 0.04 -7.05
N VAL A 326 -18.99 0.41 -6.21
CA VAL A 326 -19.25 0.87 -4.83
C VAL A 326 -20.09 2.15 -4.82
N VAL A 327 -19.80 3.10 -5.71
CA VAL A 327 -20.58 4.35 -5.81
C VAL A 327 -22.04 4.02 -6.13
N ASN A 328 -22.28 3.10 -7.07
CA ASN A 328 -23.62 2.68 -7.42
C ASN A 328 -24.33 2.03 -6.23
N GLU A 329 -23.69 1.08 -5.54
CA GLU A 329 -24.24 0.43 -4.34
C GLU A 329 -24.62 1.44 -3.25
N LEU A 330 -23.73 2.39 -2.94
CA LEU A 330 -24.01 3.40 -1.90
C LEU A 330 -25.15 4.34 -2.29
N LEU A 331 -25.30 4.68 -3.58
CA LEU A 331 -26.34 5.59 -4.06
C LEU A 331 -27.76 4.99 -4.06
N GLU A 332 -27.89 3.67 -3.90
CA GLU A 332 -29.20 3.01 -3.71
C GLU A 332 -29.84 3.34 -2.36
N TYR A 333 -29.05 3.80 -1.39
CA TYR A 333 -29.48 4.07 -0.03
C TYR A 333 -29.72 5.58 0.21
N PRO A 334 -30.67 5.95 1.08
CA PRO A 334 -30.91 7.34 1.43
C PRO A 334 -29.73 7.93 2.22
N MET A 335 -28.81 8.57 1.50
CA MET A 335 -27.65 9.27 2.07
C MET A 335 -27.80 10.78 1.97
N ASP A 336 -27.18 11.50 2.90
CA ASP A 336 -27.17 12.96 2.90
C ASP A 336 -26.19 13.45 1.84
N LYS A 337 -26.72 13.76 0.65
CA LYS A 337 -25.94 14.29 -0.48
C LYS A 337 -25.22 15.61 -0.15
N VAL A 338 -25.49 16.25 0.99
CA VAL A 338 -24.81 17.47 1.44
C VAL A 338 -23.42 17.16 2.05
N ALA A 339 -23.23 15.96 2.63
CA ALA A 339 -21.91 15.49 3.06
C ALA A 339 -20.92 15.33 1.89
N LEU A 340 -21.41 15.36 0.63
CA LEU A 340 -20.60 15.41 -0.59
C LEU A 340 -19.78 16.70 -0.75
N MET A 341 -20.06 17.75 0.03
CA MET A 341 -19.64 19.13 -0.31
C MET A 341 -18.82 19.87 0.75
N HIS A 342 -18.49 19.26 1.89
CA HIS A 342 -17.76 19.99 2.94
C HIS A 342 -16.27 20.21 2.57
N GLN A 343 -16.04 21.40 1.99
CA GLN A 343 -14.81 22.21 1.86
C GLN A 343 -13.45 21.49 1.84
N SER A 344 -13.10 20.94 0.68
CA SER A 344 -11.71 20.84 0.14
C SER A 344 -11.67 20.14 -1.22
N LEU A 345 -12.78 19.58 -1.71
CA LEU A 345 -12.80 18.86 -2.97
C LEU A 345 -12.54 19.79 -4.17
N SER A 346 -11.57 19.39 -5.00
CA SER A 346 -11.20 20.12 -6.22
C SER A 346 -12.42 20.37 -7.13
N PRO A 347 -12.44 21.44 -7.94
CA PRO A 347 -13.54 21.76 -8.84
C PRO A 347 -13.94 20.61 -9.78
N HIS A 348 -13.02 19.71 -10.12
CA HIS A 348 -13.27 18.55 -10.97
C HIS A 348 -14.19 17.51 -10.29
N LEU A 349 -14.02 17.26 -8.98
CA LEU A 349 -14.87 16.30 -8.27
C LEU A 349 -16.32 16.79 -8.13
N ARG A 350 -16.52 18.11 -8.07
CA ARG A 350 -17.86 18.73 -8.13
C ARG A 350 -18.56 18.51 -9.47
N VAL A 351 -17.81 18.41 -10.57
CA VAL A 351 -18.37 18.18 -11.92
C VAL A 351 -18.78 16.72 -12.08
N VAL A 352 -17.95 15.77 -11.64
CA VAL A 352 -18.28 14.33 -11.64
C VAL A 352 -19.55 14.07 -10.82
N LEU A 353 -19.63 14.64 -9.62
CA LEU A 353 -20.82 14.53 -8.75
C LEU A 353 -22.08 15.17 -9.35
N LYS A 354 -21.95 16.27 -10.10
CA LYS A 354 -23.10 16.88 -10.80
C LYS A 354 -23.62 16.02 -11.96
N LEU A 355 -22.74 15.30 -12.65
CA LEU A 355 -23.11 14.48 -13.81
C LEU A 355 -23.76 13.15 -13.41
N SER A 356 -23.40 12.57 -12.25
CA SER A 356 -24.02 11.34 -11.74
C SER A 356 -25.36 11.55 -11.02
N ILE A 357 -25.75 12.80 -10.75
CA ILE A 357 -26.96 13.15 -9.97
C ILE A 357 -28.06 13.78 -10.86
N CYS A 358 -27.81 13.98 -12.17
CA CYS A 358 -28.77 14.54 -13.12
C CYS A 358 -29.38 13.49 -14.04
#